data_AF-A0A940AZ90-F1
#
_entry.id   AF-A0A940AZ90-F1
#
_cell.length_a   1.000
_cell.length_b   1.000
_cell.length_c   1.000
_cell.angle_alpha   90.00
_cell.angle_beta   90.00
_cell.angle_gamma   90.00
#
_symmetry.space_group_name_H-M   'P 1'
#
loop_
_entity.id
_entity.type
_entity.pdbx_description
1 polymer ?
#
loop_
_entity_poly.entity_id
_entity_poly.type
_entity_poly.pdbx_seq_one_letter_code
_entity_poly.pdbx_strand_id
1 'polypeptide(L)'
;MEFSRRFFIGSCLAAGASAGCSSFKGSLSAKPIAKIGVLSDVHLKAPGDENHFLKALEYFRDNGADGVLVAGDIADTGRIGQLKRAADSWFKVFPDGKAPDGRKVEQLFVYGNHDRWGWTWGLNEEQRKNPAAIADAIGVSHESMKKVWEDCFHEEYSPVWMKNVNGIAIVGAHWGINDDHNKAMEKFFAEKGKTINPHLPFFYTQHDHPKDTCFGAWAWGHDDGTSTRVLSAFPNAVAFSGHSHYTLTDERSVWQGAFTSINTSSLRYSSKDYSCRENVGGNGFGYGGEKRAHAQKTIDTYDGCQGMLVSVFADRLEIERREFVYGESLGDDWIVPIPARADGPMSYARRAAKRSAPAFAPNAKVEVFIKDSMPSGRKVVEVFFPAAHVVDGCRANDYEVTATLLEDDFDLVQAQRRVLASDFYLPASKCGKENCCAFFLDELPLKGHYVFSVRPIECFGKKGAAISSDVVVVS
;
A
#
# COMPACT_ATOMS: atom_id res chain seq x y z
N MET A 1 18.87 -64.00 -0.06
CA MET A 1 19.82 -62.87 -0.05
C MET A 1 19.11 -61.68 -0.68
N GLU A 2 18.10 -61.10 -0.03
CA GLU A 2 18.23 -60.07 1.02
C GLU A 2 19.21 -58.94 0.66
N PHE A 3 18.65 -57.82 0.17
CA PHE A 3 19.29 -56.51 0.16
C PHE A 3 18.70 -55.68 1.31
N SER A 4 19.58 -55.14 2.15
CA SER A 4 19.24 -54.48 3.42
C SER A 4 19.06 -52.96 3.31
N ARG A 5 18.27 -52.41 4.24
CA ARG A 5 17.99 -50.98 4.50
C ARG A 5 19.22 -50.18 4.97
N ARG A 6 19.29 -48.88 4.61
CA ARG A 6 19.61 -47.69 5.46
C ARG A 6 19.73 -46.46 4.55
N PHE A 7 18.81 -45.50 4.61
CA PHE A 7 18.72 -44.34 5.51
C PHE A 7 19.81 -43.26 5.35
N PHE A 8 19.28 -42.07 5.09
CA PHE A 8 19.83 -40.74 4.85
C PHE A 8 20.54 -40.16 6.09
N ILE A 9 21.66 -39.43 5.92
CA ILE A 9 22.18 -38.31 6.76
C ILE A 9 23.46 -37.72 6.10
N GLY A 10 23.57 -36.39 6.11
CA GLY A 10 24.81 -35.60 6.05
C GLY A 10 24.84 -34.59 4.90
N SER A 11 25.01 -33.27 5.08
CA SER A 11 25.46 -32.51 6.25
C SER A 11 25.12 -31.01 6.09
N CYS A 12 24.84 -30.38 7.23
CA CYS A 12 24.67 -28.94 7.42
C CYS A 12 26.00 -28.16 7.36
N LEU A 13 25.89 -26.84 7.13
CA LEU A 13 26.52 -25.70 7.85
C LEU A 13 27.19 -24.67 6.94
N ALA A 14 26.54 -23.51 6.82
CA ALA A 14 27.18 -22.21 6.95
C ALA A 14 26.17 -21.26 7.62
N ALA A 15 26.45 -20.90 8.86
CA ALA A 15 25.70 -19.95 9.67
C ALA A 15 26.62 -18.77 10.05
N GLY A 16 26.06 -17.56 10.04
CA GLY A 16 26.67 -16.33 10.55
C GLY A 16 26.09 -15.13 9.79
N ALA A 17 25.48 -14.11 10.38
CA ALA A 17 25.19 -13.82 11.78
C ALA A 17 23.94 -12.94 11.83
N SER A 18 22.95 -13.32 12.65
CA SER A 18 21.81 -12.49 13.03
C SER A 18 21.92 -12.16 14.52
N ALA A 19 22.21 -10.91 14.84
CA ALA A 19 22.24 -10.41 16.20
C ALA A 19 21.17 -9.32 16.32
N GLY A 20 20.10 -9.59 17.08
CA GLY A 20 19.08 -8.59 17.37
C GLY A 20 17.66 -9.07 17.68
N CYS A 21 17.35 -10.37 17.73
CA CYS A 21 16.02 -10.83 18.14
C CYS A 21 15.96 -11.11 19.64
N SER A 22 15.50 -10.12 20.41
CA SER A 22 14.94 -10.38 21.74
C SER A 22 13.80 -11.40 21.60
N SER A 23 13.96 -12.50 22.32
CA SER A 23 13.32 -13.78 22.08
C SER A 23 11.84 -13.77 22.45
N PHE A 24 10.95 -13.86 21.46
CA PHE A 24 9.64 -14.51 21.60
C PHE A 24 9.77 -15.95 21.06
N LYS A 25 10.55 -16.79 21.77
CA LYS A 25 10.48 -18.25 21.60
C LYS A 25 9.29 -18.74 22.42
N GLY A 26 8.09 -18.64 21.83
CA GLY A 26 6.86 -19.06 22.49
C GLY A 26 5.61 -18.84 21.65
N SER A 27 5.55 -19.35 20.42
CA SER A 27 4.29 -19.76 19.74
C SER A 27 4.63 -20.37 18.38
N LEU A 28 4.96 -21.67 18.37
CA LEU A 28 5.10 -22.46 17.14
C LEU A 28 4.04 -23.59 17.07
N SER A 29 2.85 -23.39 17.65
CA SER A 29 1.85 -24.48 17.69
C SER A 29 0.37 -24.10 17.68
N ALA A 30 -0.01 -22.83 17.52
CA ALA A 30 -1.43 -22.48 17.38
C ALA A 30 -1.82 -22.53 15.89
N LYS A 31 -2.89 -23.25 15.55
CA LYS A 31 -3.53 -23.15 14.24
C LYS A 31 -4.33 -21.84 14.18
N PRO A 32 -4.26 -21.04 13.10
CA PRO A 32 -5.09 -19.85 12.96
C PRO A 32 -6.58 -20.22 12.93
N ILE A 33 -7.43 -19.33 13.45
CA ILE A 33 -8.90 -19.43 13.45
C ILE A 33 -9.41 -19.31 12.00
N ALA A 34 -8.84 -18.37 11.25
CA ALA A 34 -9.13 -18.15 9.84
C ALA A 34 -7.87 -17.63 9.12
N LYS A 35 -7.84 -17.81 7.81
CA LYS A 35 -6.91 -17.12 6.91
C LYS A 35 -7.70 -16.28 5.90
N ILE A 36 -7.37 -15.00 5.79
CA ILE A 36 -8.06 -14.08 4.88
C ILE A 36 -7.05 -13.50 3.89
N GLY A 37 -7.30 -13.69 2.60
CA GLY A 37 -6.60 -12.96 1.55
C GLY A 37 -7.11 -11.52 1.52
N VAL A 38 -6.23 -10.53 1.43
CA VAL A 38 -6.59 -9.10 1.45
C VAL A 38 -5.97 -8.38 0.27
N LEU A 39 -6.80 -7.67 -0.49
CA LEU A 39 -6.48 -6.90 -1.68
C LEU A 39 -7.25 -5.58 -1.69
N SER A 40 -6.87 -4.68 -2.60
CA SER A 40 -7.65 -3.51 -3.00
C SER A 40 -7.15 -3.01 -4.35
N ASP A 41 -7.88 -2.06 -4.94
CA ASP A 41 -7.45 -1.26 -6.09
C ASP A 41 -6.97 -2.18 -7.22
N VAL A 42 -7.89 -3.03 -7.67
CA VAL A 42 -7.67 -4.04 -8.71
C VAL A 42 -7.64 -3.38 -10.10
N HIS A 43 -8.46 -2.33 -10.30
CA HIS A 43 -8.55 -1.55 -11.54
C HIS A 43 -8.61 -2.39 -12.81
N LEU A 44 -9.61 -3.28 -12.92
CA LEU A 44 -9.85 -3.99 -14.17
C LEU A 44 -10.37 -3.01 -15.22
N LYS A 45 -9.64 -2.85 -16.33
CA LYS A 45 -10.01 -1.95 -17.42
C LYS A 45 -10.27 -2.67 -18.72
N ALA A 46 -9.33 -3.50 -19.14
CA ALA A 46 -9.29 -4.20 -20.41
C ALA A 46 -9.03 -5.70 -20.21
N PRO A 47 -9.33 -6.55 -21.21
CA PRO A 47 -8.94 -7.95 -21.17
C PRO A 47 -7.42 -8.13 -20.94
N GLY A 48 -7.06 -9.01 -20.03
CA GLY A 48 -5.70 -9.27 -19.60
C GLY A 48 -5.31 -8.59 -18.29
N ASP A 49 -6.04 -7.53 -17.88
CA ASP A 49 -5.81 -6.85 -16.59
C ASP A 49 -6.11 -7.76 -15.38
N GLU A 50 -7.00 -8.74 -15.56
CA GLU A 50 -7.39 -9.72 -14.54
C GLU A 50 -6.27 -10.71 -14.17
N ASN A 51 -5.16 -10.75 -14.92
CA ASN A 51 -4.11 -11.74 -14.71
C ASN A 51 -3.48 -11.67 -13.32
N HIS A 52 -3.21 -10.46 -12.79
CA HIS A 52 -2.70 -10.31 -11.43
C HIS A 52 -3.76 -10.65 -10.38
N PHE A 53 -5.04 -10.37 -10.66
CA PHE A 53 -6.14 -10.75 -9.79
C PHE A 53 -6.30 -12.27 -9.70
N LEU A 54 -6.28 -12.97 -10.84
CA LEU A 54 -6.30 -14.44 -10.89
C LEU A 54 -5.13 -15.04 -10.11
N LYS A 55 -3.90 -14.55 -10.34
CA LYS A 55 -2.72 -15.02 -9.59
C LYS A 55 -2.87 -14.84 -8.08
N ALA A 56 -3.41 -13.70 -7.65
CA ALA A 56 -3.63 -13.44 -6.23
C ALA A 56 -4.70 -14.37 -5.62
N LEU A 57 -5.84 -14.55 -6.30
CA LEU A 57 -6.90 -15.47 -5.88
C LEU A 57 -6.40 -16.91 -5.80
N GLU A 58 -5.65 -17.38 -6.81
CA GLU A 58 -5.04 -18.71 -6.82
C GLU A 58 -4.04 -18.89 -5.69
N TYR A 59 -3.19 -17.89 -5.45
CA TYR A 59 -2.27 -17.90 -4.32
C TYR A 59 -3.02 -18.00 -2.97
N PHE A 60 -4.11 -17.25 -2.77
CA PHE A 60 -4.90 -17.36 -1.53
C PHE A 60 -5.60 -18.71 -1.39
N ARG A 61 -6.17 -19.24 -2.48
CA ARG A 61 -6.75 -20.60 -2.51
C ARG A 61 -5.73 -21.63 -2.06
N ASP A 62 -4.55 -21.61 -2.68
CA ASP A 62 -3.50 -22.61 -2.47
C ASP A 62 -2.86 -22.49 -1.09
N ASN A 63 -2.91 -21.31 -0.47
CA ASN A 63 -2.41 -21.08 0.89
C ASN A 63 -3.49 -21.16 1.98
N GLY A 64 -4.67 -21.62 1.60
CA GLY A 64 -5.69 -22.05 2.53
C GLY A 64 -6.57 -20.92 3.06
N ALA A 65 -6.85 -19.88 2.27
CA ALA A 65 -7.76 -18.82 2.66
C ALA A 65 -9.21 -19.34 2.84
N ASP A 66 -9.86 -18.87 3.90
CA ASP A 66 -11.28 -19.06 4.20
C ASP A 66 -12.15 -17.92 3.63
N GLY A 67 -11.52 -16.83 3.17
CA GLY A 67 -12.18 -15.73 2.48
C GLY A 67 -11.17 -14.79 1.81
N VAL A 68 -11.64 -13.99 0.87
CA VAL A 68 -10.85 -12.94 0.22
C VAL A 68 -11.58 -11.61 0.30
N LEU A 69 -10.91 -10.64 0.88
CA LEU A 69 -11.36 -9.26 1.08
C LEU A 69 -10.76 -8.37 0.00
N VAL A 70 -11.62 -7.60 -0.66
CA VAL A 70 -11.21 -6.58 -1.64
C VAL A 70 -11.77 -5.24 -1.19
N ALA A 71 -10.88 -4.35 -0.75
CA ALA A 71 -11.24 -3.05 -0.18
C ALA A 71 -11.52 -1.97 -1.24
N GLY A 72 -12.28 -2.31 -2.29
CA GLY A 72 -12.74 -1.36 -3.31
C GLY A 72 -11.84 -1.23 -4.55
N ASP A 73 -12.31 -0.39 -5.47
CA ASP A 73 -11.72 -0.09 -6.78
C ASP A 73 -11.44 -1.35 -7.61
N ILE A 74 -12.50 -2.14 -7.77
CA ILE A 74 -12.47 -3.38 -8.54
C ILE A 74 -12.43 -3.06 -10.03
N ALA A 75 -13.36 -2.22 -10.49
CA ALA A 75 -13.46 -1.70 -11.84
C ALA A 75 -12.69 -0.37 -11.98
N ASP A 76 -11.90 -0.18 -13.04
CA ASP A 76 -11.11 1.05 -13.23
C ASP A 76 -11.97 2.26 -13.61
N THR A 77 -13.04 2.07 -14.38
CA THR A 77 -13.87 3.15 -14.92
C THR A 77 -15.35 2.97 -14.62
N GLY A 78 -15.69 2.22 -13.57
CA GLY A 78 -17.06 2.05 -13.08
C GLY A 78 -18.00 1.44 -14.11
N ARG A 79 -17.48 0.53 -14.95
CA ARG A 79 -18.23 -0.13 -16.02
C ARG A 79 -18.66 -1.55 -15.64
N ILE A 80 -19.89 -1.93 -15.99
CA ILE A 80 -20.45 -3.25 -15.63
C ILE A 80 -19.56 -4.38 -16.18
N GLY A 81 -19.08 -4.24 -17.42
CA GLY A 81 -18.16 -5.23 -18.02
C GLY A 81 -16.85 -5.45 -17.25
N GLN A 82 -16.37 -4.46 -16.49
CA GLN A 82 -15.17 -4.58 -15.66
C GLN A 82 -15.47 -5.33 -14.36
N LEU A 83 -16.59 -5.03 -13.71
CA LEU A 83 -17.00 -5.74 -12.51
C LEU A 83 -17.35 -7.20 -12.82
N LYS A 84 -18.03 -7.45 -13.95
CA LYS A 84 -18.31 -8.81 -14.43
C LYS A 84 -17.02 -9.61 -14.63
N ARG A 85 -15.96 -9.01 -15.14
CA ARG A 85 -14.65 -9.67 -15.28
C ARG A 85 -14.06 -10.07 -13.92
N ALA A 86 -14.24 -9.25 -12.89
CA ALA A 86 -13.83 -9.62 -11.54
C ALA A 86 -14.64 -10.81 -11.02
N ALA A 87 -15.96 -10.80 -11.22
CA ALA A 87 -16.83 -11.92 -10.86
C ALA A 87 -16.46 -13.21 -11.62
N ASP A 88 -16.26 -13.13 -12.94
CA ASP A 88 -15.83 -14.27 -13.75
C ASP A 88 -14.48 -14.83 -13.25
N SER A 89 -13.56 -13.95 -12.83
CA SER A 89 -12.27 -14.35 -12.24
C SER A 89 -12.45 -15.03 -10.88
N TRP A 90 -13.34 -14.51 -10.04
CA TRP A 90 -13.70 -15.10 -8.76
C TRP A 90 -14.26 -16.51 -8.93
N PHE A 91 -15.31 -16.67 -9.73
CA PHE A 91 -15.97 -17.97 -9.92
C PHE A 91 -15.13 -18.97 -10.73
N LYS A 92 -14.16 -18.49 -11.51
CA LYS A 92 -13.15 -19.36 -12.12
C LYS A 92 -12.24 -20.01 -11.07
N VAL A 93 -11.83 -19.27 -10.04
CA VAL A 93 -10.92 -19.78 -8.99
C VAL A 93 -11.69 -20.50 -7.88
N PHE A 94 -12.89 -20.01 -7.55
CA PHE A 94 -13.78 -20.55 -6.53
C PHE A 94 -15.18 -20.84 -7.08
N PRO A 95 -15.36 -21.92 -7.88
CA PRO A 95 -16.69 -22.34 -8.32
C PRO A 95 -17.61 -22.55 -7.11
N ASP A 96 -18.83 -22.00 -7.18
CA ASP A 96 -19.82 -22.01 -6.08
C ASP A 96 -19.28 -21.47 -4.73
N GLY A 97 -18.27 -20.60 -4.77
CA GLY A 97 -17.62 -20.05 -3.57
C GLY A 97 -16.84 -21.10 -2.77
N LYS A 98 -16.24 -22.09 -3.45
CA LYS A 98 -15.47 -23.16 -2.79
C LYS A 98 -14.09 -23.35 -3.41
N ALA A 99 -13.12 -23.71 -2.57
CA ALA A 99 -11.83 -24.21 -3.00
C ALA A 99 -11.95 -25.68 -3.50
N PRO A 100 -10.94 -26.21 -4.22
CA PRO A 100 -10.95 -27.59 -4.74
C PRO A 100 -11.06 -28.67 -3.65
N ASP A 101 -10.67 -28.35 -2.42
CA ASP A 101 -10.82 -29.23 -1.24
C ASP A 101 -12.24 -29.20 -0.62
N GLY A 102 -13.16 -28.45 -1.23
CA GLY A 102 -14.56 -28.31 -0.81
C GLY A 102 -14.79 -27.27 0.28
N ARG A 103 -13.75 -26.65 0.82
CA ARG A 103 -13.88 -25.57 1.82
C ARG A 103 -14.58 -24.37 1.19
N LYS A 104 -15.53 -23.78 1.92
CA LYS A 104 -16.15 -22.50 1.56
C LYS A 104 -15.11 -21.37 1.65
N VAL A 105 -15.04 -20.55 0.61
CA VAL A 105 -14.22 -19.34 0.58
C VAL A 105 -15.16 -18.16 0.41
N GLU A 106 -15.21 -17.31 1.44
CA GLU A 106 -16.12 -16.17 1.47
C GLU A 106 -15.62 -15.03 0.57
N GLN A 107 -16.52 -14.49 -0.25
CA GLN A 107 -16.28 -13.26 -0.99
C GLN A 107 -16.54 -12.06 -0.07
N LEU A 108 -15.55 -11.21 0.17
CA LEU A 108 -15.63 -10.11 1.16
C LEU A 108 -15.33 -8.77 0.49
N PHE A 109 -16.04 -8.49 -0.60
CA PHE A 109 -15.76 -7.35 -1.47
C PHE A 109 -16.58 -6.12 -1.06
N VAL A 110 -16.03 -4.93 -1.27
CA VAL A 110 -16.76 -3.67 -1.22
C VAL A 110 -16.51 -2.87 -2.51
N TYR A 111 -17.41 -1.95 -2.84
CA TYR A 111 -17.19 -0.98 -3.92
C TYR A 111 -16.25 0.14 -3.45
N GLY A 112 -15.42 0.66 -4.35
CA GLY A 112 -14.63 1.89 -4.18
C GLY A 112 -15.14 3.06 -5.03
N ASN A 113 -14.37 4.16 -5.05
CA ASN A 113 -14.77 5.35 -5.77
C ASN A 113 -14.68 5.17 -7.30
N HIS A 114 -13.76 4.36 -7.83
CA HIS A 114 -13.70 4.06 -9.26
C HIS A 114 -14.92 3.25 -9.71
N ASP A 115 -15.34 2.26 -8.90
CA ASP A 115 -16.53 1.46 -9.18
C ASP A 115 -17.78 2.33 -9.34
N ARG A 116 -17.90 3.35 -8.47
CA ARG A 116 -19.05 4.25 -8.46
C ARG A 116 -18.91 5.41 -9.45
N TRP A 117 -17.81 6.15 -9.40
CA TRP A 117 -17.63 7.44 -10.10
C TRP A 117 -16.91 7.31 -11.43
N GLY A 118 -16.18 6.21 -11.66
CA GLY A 118 -15.30 6.07 -12.81
C GLY A 118 -16.00 6.27 -14.15
N TRP A 119 -17.29 5.94 -14.24
CA TRP A 119 -18.06 6.08 -15.47
C TRP A 119 -18.27 7.54 -15.89
N THR A 120 -18.15 8.48 -14.94
CA THR A 120 -18.34 9.92 -15.17
C THR A 120 -17.07 10.64 -15.62
N TRP A 121 -15.90 10.03 -15.41
CA TRP A 121 -14.62 10.69 -15.68
C TRP A 121 -14.34 10.82 -17.17
N GLY A 122 -13.83 11.98 -17.56
CA GLY A 122 -13.65 12.34 -18.97
C GLY A 122 -14.94 12.66 -19.72
N LEU A 123 -16.13 12.51 -19.09
CA LEU A 123 -17.41 12.92 -19.66
C LEU A 123 -17.84 14.29 -19.14
N ASN A 124 -18.28 15.15 -20.06
CA ASN A 124 -18.99 16.38 -19.71
C ASN A 124 -20.45 16.10 -19.29
N GLU A 125 -21.16 17.14 -18.85
CA GLU A 125 -22.52 16.99 -18.31
C GLU A 125 -23.52 16.41 -19.32
N GLU A 126 -23.46 16.83 -20.59
CA GLU A 126 -24.34 16.32 -21.65
C GLU A 126 -24.03 14.86 -22.00
N GLN A 127 -22.75 14.50 -22.03
CA GLN A 127 -22.33 13.12 -22.27
C GLN A 127 -22.77 12.18 -21.15
N ARG A 128 -22.84 12.65 -19.90
CA ARG A 128 -23.36 11.87 -18.76
C ARG A 128 -24.87 11.62 -18.83
N LYS A 129 -25.61 12.43 -19.60
CA LYS A 129 -27.05 12.23 -19.84
C LYS A 129 -27.32 11.25 -20.99
N ASN A 130 -26.30 10.87 -21.77
CA ASN A 130 -26.45 9.96 -22.90
C ASN A 130 -26.85 8.55 -22.41
N PRO A 131 -27.97 7.97 -22.89
CA PRO A 131 -28.40 6.63 -22.51
C PRO A 131 -27.34 5.54 -22.72
N ALA A 132 -26.50 5.65 -23.75
CA ALA A 132 -25.42 4.69 -24.01
C ALA A 132 -24.30 4.76 -22.95
N ALA A 133 -24.01 5.96 -22.43
CA ALA A 133 -23.03 6.13 -21.36
C ALA A 133 -23.56 5.59 -20.01
N ILE A 134 -24.87 5.68 -19.79
CA ILE A 134 -25.57 5.23 -18.58
C ILE A 134 -25.76 3.71 -18.59
N ALA A 135 -26.06 3.11 -19.74
CA ALA A 135 -26.45 1.69 -19.85
C ALA A 135 -25.41 0.69 -19.31
N ASP A 136 -24.12 1.06 -19.35
CA ASP A 136 -22.99 0.24 -18.87
C ASP A 136 -22.34 0.82 -17.60
N ALA A 137 -22.99 1.77 -16.92
CA ALA A 137 -22.46 2.40 -15.71
C ALA A 137 -22.97 1.73 -14.43
N ILE A 138 -22.07 1.46 -13.48
CA ILE A 138 -22.41 0.87 -12.19
C ILE A 138 -23.09 1.92 -11.29
N GLY A 139 -22.39 3.01 -11.01
CA GLY A 139 -22.75 4.00 -9.97
C GLY A 139 -23.69 5.12 -10.42
N VAL A 140 -24.73 4.80 -11.20
CA VAL A 140 -25.75 5.78 -11.62
C VAL A 140 -26.76 6.06 -10.51
N SER A 141 -27.19 5.01 -9.81
CA SER A 141 -28.13 5.08 -8.67
C SER A 141 -27.88 3.92 -7.71
N HIS A 142 -28.49 3.97 -6.52
CA HIS A 142 -28.41 2.87 -5.54
C HIS A 142 -29.00 1.59 -6.11
N GLU A 143 -30.09 1.68 -6.89
CA GLU A 143 -30.72 0.54 -7.58
C GLU A 143 -29.81 -0.08 -8.64
N SER A 144 -29.05 0.75 -9.38
CA SER A 144 -28.07 0.25 -10.36
C SER A 144 -26.93 -0.50 -9.67
N MET A 145 -26.35 0.09 -8.63
CA MET A 145 -25.27 -0.54 -7.85
C MET A 145 -25.72 -1.86 -7.22
N LYS A 146 -26.94 -1.88 -6.65
CA LYS A 146 -27.59 -3.08 -6.12
C LYS A 146 -27.73 -4.15 -7.19
N LYS A 147 -28.39 -3.83 -8.30
CA LYS A 147 -28.67 -4.78 -9.38
C LYS A 147 -27.36 -5.36 -9.94
N VAL A 148 -26.39 -4.51 -10.24
CA VAL A 148 -25.11 -4.94 -10.81
C VAL A 148 -24.34 -5.83 -9.83
N TRP A 149 -24.38 -5.53 -8.54
CA TRP A 149 -23.76 -6.37 -7.50
C TRP A 149 -24.39 -7.76 -7.46
N GLU A 150 -25.72 -7.82 -7.37
CA GLU A 150 -26.49 -9.07 -7.33
C GLU A 150 -26.30 -9.90 -8.61
N ASP A 151 -26.29 -9.24 -9.77
CA ASP A 151 -26.08 -9.88 -11.07
C ASP A 151 -24.65 -10.44 -11.22
N CYS A 152 -23.64 -9.70 -10.77
CA CYS A 152 -22.23 -10.13 -10.91
C CYS A 152 -21.83 -11.16 -9.86
N PHE A 153 -22.18 -10.95 -8.60
CA PHE A 153 -21.62 -11.72 -7.48
C PHE A 153 -22.60 -12.70 -6.85
N HIS A 154 -23.87 -12.69 -7.27
CA HIS A 154 -24.91 -13.61 -6.78
C HIS A 154 -25.14 -13.51 -5.27
N GLU A 155 -24.96 -12.31 -4.72
CA GLU A 155 -25.16 -12.00 -3.31
C GLU A 155 -26.08 -10.78 -3.16
N GLU A 156 -26.92 -10.78 -2.12
CA GLU A 156 -27.77 -9.64 -1.79
C GLU A 156 -26.91 -8.40 -1.51
N TYR A 157 -27.27 -7.28 -2.13
CA TYR A 157 -26.61 -6.01 -1.87
C TYR A 157 -27.18 -5.33 -0.63
N SER A 158 -26.29 -4.89 0.25
CA SER A 158 -26.57 -3.95 1.34
C SER A 158 -25.45 -2.91 1.41
N PRO A 159 -25.75 -1.62 1.65
CA PRO A 159 -24.71 -0.58 1.80
C PRO A 159 -23.64 -0.94 2.84
N VAL A 160 -24.07 -1.59 3.93
CA VAL A 160 -23.19 -2.21 4.92
C VAL A 160 -23.65 -3.65 5.13
N TRP A 161 -22.74 -4.60 5.00
CA TRP A 161 -22.99 -6.02 5.22
C TRP A 161 -22.11 -6.55 6.35
N MET A 162 -22.54 -7.66 6.96
CA MET A 162 -21.73 -8.41 7.92
C MET A 162 -21.79 -9.89 7.60
N LYS A 163 -20.62 -10.51 7.48
CA LYS A 163 -20.44 -11.95 7.27
C LYS A 163 -19.63 -12.55 8.42
N ASN A 164 -19.66 -13.87 8.54
CA ASN A 164 -18.88 -14.61 9.53
C ASN A 164 -17.96 -15.61 8.84
N VAL A 165 -16.67 -15.58 9.18
CA VAL A 165 -15.68 -16.53 8.67
C VAL A 165 -15.06 -17.26 9.86
N ASN A 166 -15.43 -18.52 10.07
CA ASN A 166 -14.95 -19.34 11.18
C ASN A 166 -15.07 -18.67 12.57
N GLY A 167 -16.14 -17.92 12.80
CA GLY A 167 -16.37 -17.19 14.06
C GLY A 167 -15.87 -15.73 14.06
N ILE A 168 -15.06 -15.32 13.08
CA ILE A 168 -14.61 -13.93 12.91
C ILE A 168 -15.69 -13.14 12.18
N ALA A 169 -16.16 -12.06 12.80
CA ALA A 169 -17.07 -11.12 12.14
C ALA A 169 -16.29 -10.25 11.15
N ILE A 170 -16.84 -10.06 9.95
CA ILE A 170 -16.30 -9.18 8.92
C ILE A 170 -17.43 -8.26 8.46
N VAL A 171 -17.21 -6.96 8.58
CA VAL A 171 -18.16 -5.90 8.22
C VAL A 171 -17.60 -5.14 7.03
N GLY A 172 -18.33 -5.07 5.93
CA GLY A 172 -17.95 -4.28 4.76
C GLY A 172 -18.92 -3.14 4.52
N ALA A 173 -18.38 -1.96 4.22
CA ALA A 173 -19.13 -0.78 3.80
C ALA A 173 -18.77 -0.43 2.35
N HIS A 174 -19.75 -0.47 1.45
CA HIS A 174 -19.57 -0.04 0.06
C HIS A 174 -19.40 1.47 -0.02
N TRP A 175 -18.59 1.95 -0.98
CA TRP A 175 -18.59 3.36 -1.33
C TRP A 175 -19.97 3.80 -1.81
N GLY A 176 -20.64 4.61 -1.00
CA GLY A 176 -22.04 5.00 -1.21
C GLY A 176 -22.23 6.17 -2.17
N ILE A 177 -23.49 6.43 -2.55
CA ILE A 177 -23.89 7.68 -3.20
C ILE A 177 -23.84 8.83 -2.18
N ASN A 178 -23.45 10.04 -2.58
CA ASN A 178 -23.38 11.24 -1.71
C ASN A 178 -22.77 11.03 -0.30
N ASP A 179 -21.71 10.21 -0.19
CA ASP A 179 -21.04 9.86 1.08
C ASP A 179 -21.96 9.18 2.12
N ASP A 180 -23.04 8.55 1.66
CA ASP A 180 -24.01 7.83 2.48
C ASP A 180 -23.39 6.64 3.24
N HIS A 181 -22.20 6.18 2.83
CA HIS A 181 -21.51 5.05 3.44
C HIS A 181 -21.13 5.32 4.90
N ASN A 182 -20.69 6.53 5.23
CA ASN A 182 -20.39 6.92 6.61
C ASN A 182 -21.64 6.87 7.50
N LYS A 183 -22.77 7.41 7.01
CA LYS A 183 -24.05 7.36 7.74
C LYS A 183 -24.56 5.92 7.90
N ALA A 184 -24.42 5.11 6.85
CA ALA A 184 -24.81 3.69 6.88
C ALA A 184 -23.96 2.91 7.88
N MET A 185 -22.65 3.17 7.92
CA MET A 185 -21.71 2.60 8.90
C MET A 185 -22.10 2.95 10.33
N GLU A 186 -22.34 4.23 10.64
CA GLU A 186 -22.75 4.66 11.98
C GLU A 186 -24.02 3.96 12.43
N LYS A 187 -25.04 3.94 11.56
CA LYS A 187 -26.30 3.26 11.82
C LYS A 187 -26.07 1.76 12.10
N PHE A 188 -25.27 1.11 11.27
CA PHE A 188 -24.95 -0.31 11.44
C PHE A 188 -24.32 -0.59 12.81
N PHE A 189 -23.28 0.16 13.20
CA PHE A 189 -22.61 -0.08 14.48
C PHE A 189 -23.48 0.31 15.69
N ALA A 190 -24.35 1.30 15.57
CA ALA A 190 -25.33 1.62 16.61
C ALA A 190 -26.31 0.46 16.85
N GLU A 191 -26.77 -0.20 15.79
CA GLU A 191 -27.75 -1.29 15.86
C GLU A 191 -27.13 -2.67 16.15
N LYS A 192 -25.95 -2.95 15.57
CA LYS A 192 -25.35 -4.30 15.53
C LYS A 192 -23.98 -4.38 16.20
N GLY A 193 -23.32 -3.26 16.52
CA GLY A 193 -21.96 -3.28 17.09
C GLY A 193 -21.87 -4.11 18.39
N LYS A 194 -22.93 -4.11 19.21
CA LYS A 194 -23.00 -4.90 20.45
C LYS A 194 -23.10 -6.41 20.23
N THR A 195 -23.40 -6.87 19.01
CA THR A 195 -23.46 -8.31 18.69
C THR A 195 -22.10 -8.88 18.29
N ILE A 196 -21.09 -8.03 18.12
CA ILE A 196 -19.72 -8.45 17.76
C ILE A 196 -19.02 -8.98 19.01
N ASN A 197 -18.41 -10.16 18.90
CA ASN A 197 -17.69 -10.78 20.01
C ASN A 197 -16.46 -9.93 20.39
N PRO A 198 -16.38 -9.38 21.61
CA PRO A 198 -15.26 -8.54 22.03
C PRO A 198 -13.96 -9.32 22.29
N HIS A 199 -14.02 -10.65 22.35
CA HIS A 199 -12.87 -11.52 22.67
C HIS A 199 -12.14 -12.08 21.44
N LEU A 200 -12.64 -11.79 20.24
CA LEU A 200 -11.99 -12.15 18.98
C LEU A 200 -11.77 -10.87 18.17
N PRO A 201 -10.74 -10.81 17.30
CA PRO A 201 -10.69 -9.75 16.30
C PRO A 201 -11.97 -9.78 15.45
N PHE A 202 -12.40 -8.60 15.00
CA PHE A 202 -13.31 -8.50 13.86
C PHE A 202 -12.73 -7.54 12.85
N PHE A 203 -13.08 -7.76 11.59
CA PHE A 203 -12.59 -6.95 10.49
C PHE A 203 -13.66 -5.97 10.05
N TYR A 204 -13.24 -4.74 9.79
CA TYR A 204 -14.03 -3.74 9.09
C TYR A 204 -13.31 -3.41 7.79
N THR A 205 -14.03 -3.29 6.69
CA THR A 205 -13.46 -2.87 5.41
C THR A 205 -14.31 -1.78 4.77
N GLN A 206 -13.62 -0.74 4.34
CA GLN A 206 -14.13 0.30 3.45
C GLN A 206 -13.01 0.66 2.48
N HIS A 207 -13.28 1.51 1.50
CA HIS A 207 -12.27 1.81 0.50
C HIS A 207 -11.29 2.92 0.94
N ASP A 208 -11.77 4.07 1.39
CA ASP A 208 -10.94 5.15 1.94
C ASP A 208 -10.37 4.81 3.32
N HIS A 209 -9.21 5.40 3.64
CA HIS A 209 -8.59 5.23 4.95
C HIS A 209 -9.43 5.84 6.07
N PRO A 210 -9.54 5.19 7.24
CA PRO A 210 -9.96 5.87 8.45
C PRO A 210 -9.03 7.06 8.73
N LYS A 211 -9.59 8.27 8.82
CA LYS A 211 -8.82 9.50 9.01
C LYS A 211 -7.91 9.45 10.24
N ASP A 212 -6.74 10.07 10.13
CA ASP A 212 -5.71 10.17 11.18
C ASP A 212 -5.13 8.82 11.64
N THR A 213 -5.20 7.78 10.80
CA THR A 213 -4.64 6.45 11.07
C THR A 213 -3.39 6.14 10.24
N CYS A 214 -3.47 5.21 9.28
CA CYS A 214 -2.37 4.87 8.38
C CYS A 214 -1.84 6.14 7.70
N PHE A 215 -0.52 6.33 7.71
CA PHE A 215 0.19 7.51 7.18
C PHE A 215 -0.12 8.85 7.87
N GLY A 216 -0.98 8.85 8.89
CA GLY A 216 -1.33 10.01 9.71
C GLY A 216 -2.25 11.02 9.01
N ALA A 217 -2.29 12.25 9.53
CA ALA A 217 -3.20 13.32 9.08
C ALA A 217 -3.00 13.79 7.63
N TRP A 218 -1.92 13.35 6.98
CA TRP A 218 -1.55 13.75 5.63
C TRP A 218 -1.84 12.66 4.60
N ALA A 219 -2.38 11.51 5.03
CA ALA A 219 -2.72 10.41 4.15
C ALA A 219 -3.66 10.91 3.06
N TRP A 220 -3.32 10.66 1.80
CA TRP A 220 -4.28 10.87 0.73
C TRP A 220 -5.39 9.81 0.82
N GLY A 221 -6.61 10.19 0.46
CA GLY A 221 -7.71 9.24 0.34
C GLY A 221 -8.28 8.72 1.67
N HIS A 222 -8.43 9.59 2.66
CA HIS A 222 -9.10 9.26 3.92
C HIS A 222 -10.56 9.74 3.98
N ASP A 223 -11.35 9.13 4.87
CA ASP A 223 -12.74 9.51 5.13
C ASP A 223 -12.87 10.83 5.92
N ASP A 224 -14.09 11.20 6.34
CA ASP A 224 -14.32 12.40 7.13
C ASP A 224 -13.96 12.26 8.63
N GLY A 225 -13.47 11.09 9.06
CA GLY A 225 -13.20 10.70 10.44
C GLY A 225 -14.33 9.95 11.13
N THR A 226 -15.44 9.70 10.44
CA THR A 226 -16.56 8.91 10.96
C THR A 226 -16.13 7.49 11.32
N SER A 227 -15.40 6.79 10.44
CA SER A 227 -14.95 5.43 10.74
C SER A 227 -14.00 5.40 11.94
N THR A 228 -13.05 6.33 12.02
CA THR A 228 -12.13 6.46 13.16
C THR A 228 -12.89 6.64 14.46
N ARG A 229 -13.90 7.52 14.50
CA ARG A 229 -14.71 7.76 15.69
C ARG A 229 -15.54 6.54 16.09
N VAL A 230 -16.21 5.87 15.14
CA VAL A 230 -17.05 4.70 15.42
C VAL A 230 -16.21 3.52 15.90
N LEU A 231 -15.12 3.20 15.20
CA LEU A 231 -14.26 2.06 15.49
C LEU A 231 -13.45 2.23 16.77
N SER A 232 -13.23 3.47 17.24
CA SER A 232 -12.55 3.74 18.50
C SER A 232 -13.24 3.14 19.74
N ALA A 233 -14.53 2.77 19.64
CA ALA A 233 -15.22 2.04 20.70
C ALA A 233 -14.85 0.54 20.77
N PHE A 234 -14.05 0.05 19.82
CA PHE A 234 -13.79 -1.37 19.63
C PHE A 234 -12.29 -1.68 19.51
N PRO A 235 -11.59 -1.94 20.63
CA PRO A 235 -10.16 -2.27 20.61
C PRO A 235 -9.81 -3.53 19.81
N ASN A 236 -10.75 -4.44 19.61
CA ASN A 236 -10.59 -5.65 18.80
C ASN A 236 -10.88 -5.43 17.30
N ALA A 237 -11.18 -4.20 16.86
CA ALA A 237 -11.41 -3.88 15.46
C ALA A 237 -10.11 -3.79 14.66
N VAL A 238 -10.14 -4.34 13.45
CA VAL A 238 -9.08 -4.19 12.43
C VAL A 238 -9.70 -3.65 11.16
N ALA A 239 -9.39 -2.40 10.83
CA ALA A 239 -9.87 -1.73 9.63
C ALA A 239 -8.90 -1.96 8.47
N PHE A 240 -9.40 -2.54 7.38
CA PHE A 240 -8.69 -2.64 6.10
C PHE A 240 -9.23 -1.57 5.14
N SER A 241 -8.32 -0.84 4.49
CA SER A 241 -8.65 0.24 3.56
C SER A 241 -7.58 0.40 2.48
N GLY A 242 -8.01 0.76 1.27
CA GLY A 242 -7.19 0.97 0.10
C GLY A 242 -7.17 2.43 -0.31
N HIS A 243 -7.53 2.72 -1.57
CA HIS A 243 -7.67 4.04 -2.17
C HIS A 243 -6.36 4.79 -2.38
N SER A 244 -5.43 4.77 -1.42
CA SER A 244 -4.17 5.52 -1.50
C SER A 244 -3.13 4.91 -2.44
N HIS A 245 -3.26 3.60 -2.73
CA HIS A 245 -2.25 2.77 -3.39
C HIS A 245 -0.89 2.74 -2.68
N TYR A 246 -0.79 3.18 -1.42
CA TYR A 246 0.49 3.19 -0.73
C TYR A 246 1.03 1.77 -0.55
N THR A 247 2.36 1.61 -0.60
CA THR A 247 2.99 0.29 -0.63
C THR A 247 3.01 -0.38 0.75
N LEU A 248 2.86 -1.70 0.76
CA LEU A 248 3.04 -2.54 1.96
C LEU A 248 4.49 -2.65 2.45
N THR A 249 5.46 -2.15 1.67
CA THR A 249 6.85 -2.02 2.12
C THR A 249 7.04 -0.82 3.07
N ASP A 250 6.07 0.10 3.10
CA ASP A 250 6.06 1.21 4.04
C ASP A 250 5.45 0.74 5.37
N GLU A 251 6.26 0.77 6.41
CA GLU A 251 5.86 0.36 7.76
C GLU A 251 4.73 1.23 8.35
N ARG A 252 4.46 2.41 7.79
CA ARG A 252 3.29 3.23 8.13
C ARG A 252 1.96 2.62 7.65
N SER A 253 1.99 1.57 6.84
CA SER A 253 0.80 0.83 6.42
C SER A 253 0.07 0.10 7.57
N VAL A 254 0.65 0.01 8.77
CA VAL A 254 -0.05 -0.48 9.97
C VAL A 254 -0.03 0.58 11.05
N TRP A 255 -1.21 1.05 11.43
CA TRP A 255 -1.42 1.96 12.55
C TRP A 255 -2.16 1.24 13.69
N GLN A 256 -1.74 1.50 14.93
CA GLN A 256 -2.44 0.99 16.10
C GLN A 256 -2.62 2.11 17.14
N GLY A 257 -3.88 2.38 17.47
CA GLY A 257 -4.32 3.36 18.46
C GLY A 257 -5.46 2.78 19.31
N ALA A 258 -6.65 3.40 19.22
CA ALA A 258 -7.87 2.87 19.84
C ALA A 258 -8.38 1.59 19.17
N PHE A 259 -8.04 1.39 17.89
CA PHE A 259 -8.23 0.19 17.10
C PHE A 259 -7.01 -0.02 16.19
N THR A 260 -7.02 -1.04 15.34
CA THR A 260 -5.95 -1.26 14.34
C THR A 260 -6.44 -0.83 12.96
N SER A 261 -5.64 -0.07 12.22
CA SER A 261 -5.89 0.30 10.82
C SER A 261 -4.75 -0.23 9.95
N ILE A 262 -5.09 -0.81 8.79
CA ILE A 262 -4.15 -1.45 7.87
C ILE A 262 -4.46 -1.00 6.45
N ASN A 263 -3.46 -0.39 5.81
CA ASN A 263 -3.46 -0.10 4.39
C ASN A 263 -3.31 -1.41 3.59
N THR A 264 -4.15 -1.60 2.57
CA THR A 264 -4.16 -2.80 1.73
C THR A 264 -3.29 -2.71 0.48
N SER A 265 -2.77 -1.51 0.18
CA SER A 265 -2.07 -1.22 -1.08
C SER A 265 -2.94 -1.46 -2.31
N SER A 266 -2.33 -1.66 -3.48
CA SER A 266 -3.00 -1.84 -4.76
C SER A 266 -2.48 -3.06 -5.50
N LEU A 267 -3.38 -3.77 -6.18
CA LEU A 267 -3.03 -4.86 -7.08
C LEU A 267 -2.74 -4.40 -8.52
N ARG A 268 -2.78 -3.09 -8.79
CA ARG A 268 -2.53 -2.54 -10.13
C ARG A 268 -1.21 -1.78 -10.25
N TYR A 269 -0.92 -0.88 -9.32
CA TYR A 269 0.29 -0.07 -9.28
C TYR A 269 0.49 0.55 -7.90
N SER A 270 1.73 0.82 -7.51
CA SER A 270 2.01 1.57 -6.27
C SER A 270 1.83 3.08 -6.46
N SER A 271 1.35 3.77 -5.41
CA SER A 271 0.97 5.18 -5.44
C SER A 271 2.04 6.11 -5.99
N LYS A 272 1.58 7.16 -6.68
CA LYS A 272 2.39 8.31 -7.11
C LYS A 272 2.02 9.58 -6.36
N ASP A 273 1.29 9.47 -5.25
CA ASP A 273 0.80 10.59 -4.45
C ASP A 273 1.48 10.63 -3.08
N TYR A 274 2.79 10.83 -3.09
CA TYR A 274 3.58 11.14 -1.90
C TYR A 274 3.93 12.62 -1.93
N SER A 275 3.25 13.42 -1.11
CA SER A 275 3.44 14.87 -1.07
C SER A 275 4.92 15.25 -0.97
N CYS A 276 5.31 16.27 -1.72
CA CYS A 276 6.64 16.88 -1.71
C CYS A 276 7.80 15.98 -2.18
N ARG A 277 7.55 14.96 -3.01
CA ARG A 277 8.62 14.20 -3.68
C ARG A 277 8.71 14.60 -5.15
N GLU A 278 9.92 14.86 -5.60
CA GLU A 278 10.17 15.43 -6.94
C GLU A 278 9.90 14.42 -8.07
N ASN A 279 10.04 13.13 -7.78
CA ASN A 279 9.90 12.05 -8.75
C ASN A 279 8.54 11.34 -8.70
N VAL A 280 7.49 12.02 -8.21
CA VAL A 280 6.12 11.51 -8.25
C VAL A 280 5.16 12.54 -8.87
N GLY A 281 4.07 12.06 -9.47
CA GLY A 281 3.25 12.86 -10.37
C GLY A 281 2.19 13.73 -9.71
N GLY A 282 1.93 13.55 -8.41
CA GLY A 282 0.85 14.24 -7.73
C GLY A 282 1.27 14.91 -6.42
N ASN A 283 0.86 16.16 -6.29
CA ASN A 283 0.88 16.96 -5.06
C ASN A 283 -0.55 17.23 -4.56
N GLY A 284 -1.51 16.37 -4.94
CA GLY A 284 -2.95 16.61 -4.77
C GLY A 284 -3.39 16.83 -3.32
N PHE A 285 -2.61 16.38 -2.34
CA PHE A 285 -2.87 16.58 -0.92
C PHE A 285 -1.63 17.10 -0.17
N GLY A 286 -1.84 18.08 0.71
CA GLY A 286 -0.85 18.67 1.63
C GLY A 286 -0.38 20.08 1.27
N TYR A 287 -0.24 20.39 -0.02
CA TYR A 287 0.12 21.74 -0.53
C TYR A 287 -0.70 22.08 -1.78
N GLY A 288 -2.03 21.99 -1.66
CA GLY A 288 -2.94 22.31 -2.75
C GLY A 288 -2.67 23.71 -3.31
N GLY A 289 -2.34 23.78 -4.60
CA GLY A 289 -2.17 25.04 -5.35
C GLY A 289 -0.72 25.38 -5.73
N GLU A 290 0.29 24.72 -5.18
CA GLU A 290 1.67 24.99 -5.62
C GLU A 290 1.97 24.26 -6.93
N LYS A 291 1.92 24.96 -8.06
CA LYS A 291 2.43 24.46 -9.34
C LYS A 291 3.95 24.45 -9.28
N ARG A 292 4.56 23.36 -8.81
CA ARG A 292 6.01 23.17 -8.93
C ARG A 292 6.33 22.66 -10.33
N ALA A 293 7.28 23.32 -10.99
CA ALA A 293 7.90 22.72 -12.15
C ALA A 293 8.74 21.54 -11.67
N HIS A 294 8.53 20.36 -12.25
CA HIS A 294 9.32 19.18 -11.93
C HIS A 294 10.46 19.07 -12.94
N ALA A 295 11.71 19.25 -12.49
CA ALA A 295 12.90 18.91 -13.28
C ALA A 295 13.05 17.38 -13.39
N GLN A 296 12.52 16.68 -12.40
CA GLN A 296 12.68 15.25 -12.22
C GLN A 296 11.59 14.47 -12.97
N LYS A 297 11.98 13.37 -13.62
CA LYS A 297 11.04 12.43 -14.22
C LYS A 297 10.26 11.68 -13.13
N THR A 298 8.97 11.48 -13.35
CA THR A 298 8.13 10.65 -12.47
C THR A 298 8.55 9.18 -12.55
N ILE A 299 8.57 8.51 -11.40
CA ILE A 299 8.79 7.06 -11.33
C ILE A 299 7.60 6.33 -11.96
N ASP A 300 7.91 5.25 -12.68
CA ASP A 300 6.93 4.27 -13.08
C ASP A 300 6.81 3.17 -12.01
N THR A 301 5.57 2.88 -11.59
CA THR A 301 5.25 2.00 -10.47
C THR A 301 4.24 0.91 -10.86
N TYR A 302 4.00 0.71 -12.16
CA TYR A 302 3.08 -0.31 -12.69
C TYR A 302 3.57 -1.76 -12.52
N ASP A 303 4.84 -1.97 -12.15
CA ASP A 303 5.40 -3.27 -11.76
C ASP A 303 5.28 -3.55 -10.26
N GLY A 304 4.36 -2.87 -9.56
CA GLY A 304 4.03 -3.10 -8.17
C GLY A 304 2.57 -3.50 -7.97
N CYS A 305 2.31 -4.79 -7.78
CA CYS A 305 0.99 -5.37 -7.52
C CYS A 305 1.02 -6.10 -6.18
N GLN A 306 0.40 -5.55 -5.14
CA GLN A 306 0.59 -6.00 -3.75
C GLN A 306 -0.69 -6.49 -3.10
N GLY A 307 -0.52 -7.32 -2.08
CA GLY A 307 -1.60 -7.77 -1.20
C GLY A 307 -1.07 -8.55 -0.01
N MET A 308 -1.99 -9.10 0.79
CA MET A 308 -1.65 -9.77 2.04
C MET A 308 -2.38 -11.09 2.22
N LEU A 309 -1.75 -12.02 2.94
CA LEU A 309 -2.42 -13.16 3.54
C LEU A 309 -2.39 -13.00 5.06
N VAL A 310 -3.57 -12.85 5.66
CA VAL A 310 -3.74 -12.58 7.09
C VAL A 310 -4.14 -13.86 7.80
N SER A 311 -3.26 -14.39 8.64
CA SER A 311 -3.58 -15.49 9.57
C SER A 311 -4.11 -14.90 10.88
N VAL A 312 -5.34 -15.28 11.24
CA VAL A 312 -6.09 -14.69 12.35
C VAL A 312 -6.03 -15.58 13.58
N PHE A 313 -5.59 -15.03 14.71
CA PHE A 313 -5.63 -15.67 16.03
C PHE A 313 -6.53 -14.87 16.96
N ALA A 314 -6.86 -15.42 18.13
CA ALA A 314 -7.67 -14.71 19.12
C ALA A 314 -6.99 -13.44 19.66
N ASP A 315 -5.66 -13.43 19.70
CA ASP A 315 -4.83 -12.41 20.36
C ASP A 315 -3.91 -11.63 19.40
N ARG A 316 -3.87 -11.99 18.11
CA ARG A 316 -3.01 -11.33 17.12
C ARG A 316 -3.41 -11.65 15.68
N LEU A 317 -2.84 -10.90 14.76
CA LEU A 317 -2.72 -11.24 13.35
C LEU A 317 -1.27 -11.53 13.01
N GLU A 318 -1.07 -12.46 12.08
CA GLU A 318 0.21 -12.67 11.39
C GLU A 318 -0.02 -12.40 9.91
N ILE A 319 0.66 -11.40 9.35
CA ILE A 319 0.37 -10.85 8.04
C ILE A 319 1.57 -11.03 7.11
N GLU A 320 1.45 -11.97 6.17
CA GLU A 320 2.37 -12.09 5.04
C GLU A 320 2.03 -11.00 4.02
N ARG A 321 3.04 -10.25 3.59
CA ARG A 321 2.92 -9.22 2.55
C ARG A 321 3.59 -9.72 1.28
N ARG A 322 2.88 -9.63 0.16
CA ARG A 322 3.33 -10.22 -1.11
C ARG A 322 3.25 -9.25 -2.28
N GLU A 323 4.21 -9.37 -3.18
CA GLU A 323 4.21 -8.76 -4.50
C GLU A 323 3.87 -9.85 -5.55
N PHE A 324 2.90 -9.59 -6.41
CA PHE A 324 2.29 -10.55 -7.32
C PHE A 324 2.82 -10.52 -8.76
N VAL A 325 3.57 -9.48 -9.16
CA VAL A 325 4.31 -9.49 -10.44
C VAL A 325 5.43 -10.54 -10.38
N TYR A 326 6.21 -10.51 -9.30
CA TYR A 326 7.37 -11.39 -9.08
C TYR A 326 7.04 -12.61 -8.21
N GLY A 327 5.93 -12.57 -7.48
CA GLY A 327 5.52 -13.66 -6.59
C GLY A 327 6.44 -13.79 -5.37
N GLU A 328 6.92 -12.66 -4.84
CA GLU A 328 7.90 -12.60 -3.76
C GLU A 328 7.31 -11.94 -2.50
N SER A 329 7.86 -12.28 -1.33
CA SER A 329 7.54 -11.58 -0.09
C SER A 329 8.12 -10.17 -0.08
N LEU A 330 7.39 -9.23 0.51
CA LEU A 330 7.80 -7.84 0.71
C LEU A 330 8.60 -7.61 2.00
N GLY A 331 8.81 -8.65 2.81
CA GLY A 331 9.58 -8.62 4.04
C GLY A 331 9.07 -9.60 5.09
N ASP A 332 9.60 -9.52 6.30
CA ASP A 332 9.11 -10.34 7.41
C ASP A 332 7.62 -10.08 7.69
N ASP A 333 6.92 -11.10 8.17
CA ASP A 333 5.50 -11.01 8.51
C ASP A 333 5.27 -9.96 9.59
N TRP A 334 4.21 -9.17 9.45
CA TRP A 334 3.79 -8.31 10.56
C TRP A 334 3.03 -9.12 11.60
N ILE A 335 3.49 -9.03 12.85
CA ILE A 335 2.80 -9.60 14.01
C ILE A 335 2.06 -8.48 14.72
N VAL A 336 0.73 -8.47 14.61
CA VAL A 336 -0.13 -7.37 15.08
C VAL A 336 -0.97 -7.84 16.27
N PRO A 337 -0.64 -7.47 17.51
CA PRO A 337 -1.42 -7.89 18.67
C PRO A 337 -2.82 -7.26 18.70
N ILE A 338 -3.80 -8.03 19.15
CA ILE A 338 -5.20 -7.65 19.33
C ILE A 338 -5.62 -8.05 20.76
N PRO A 339 -6.32 -7.20 21.53
CA PRO A 339 -6.82 -5.87 21.17
C PRO A 339 -5.70 -4.83 20.96
N ALA A 340 -6.05 -3.81 20.17
CA ALA A 340 -5.21 -2.67 19.87
C ALA A 340 -4.84 -1.88 21.13
N ARG A 341 -3.60 -1.38 21.14
CA ARG A 341 -3.08 -0.52 22.20
C ARG A 341 -2.27 0.62 21.58
N ALA A 342 -2.61 1.85 21.93
CA ALA A 342 -1.86 3.03 21.48
C ALA A 342 -0.40 3.05 21.95
N ASP A 343 -0.10 2.40 23.07
CA ASP A 343 1.26 2.20 23.58
C ASP A 343 1.83 0.82 23.22
N GLY A 344 1.16 0.09 22.32
CA GLY A 344 1.51 -1.26 21.90
C GLY A 344 2.71 -1.32 20.94
N PRO A 345 3.16 -2.54 20.60
CA PRO A 345 4.33 -2.74 19.73
C PRO A 345 4.11 -2.23 18.30
N MET A 346 2.86 -2.13 17.84
CA MET A 346 2.53 -1.60 16.51
C MET A 346 2.33 -0.08 16.46
N SER A 347 2.44 0.62 17.60
CA SER A 347 2.38 2.08 17.62
C SER A 347 3.55 2.71 16.83
N TYR A 348 3.26 3.80 16.11
CA TYR A 348 4.28 4.51 15.33
C TYR A 348 5.43 5.00 16.20
N ALA A 349 5.15 5.58 17.37
CA ALA A 349 6.20 6.10 18.25
C ALA A 349 7.21 5.01 18.65
N ARG A 350 6.73 3.82 19.04
CA ARG A 350 7.63 2.70 19.40
C ARG A 350 8.37 2.15 18.20
N ARG A 351 7.70 2.00 17.06
CA ARG A 351 8.34 1.50 15.84
C ARG A 351 9.41 2.47 15.36
N ALA A 352 9.09 3.75 15.21
CA ALA A 352 10.02 4.81 14.83
C ALA A 352 11.26 4.87 15.74
N ALA A 353 11.07 4.78 17.07
CA ALA A 353 12.18 4.79 18.03
C ALA A 353 13.15 3.60 17.86
N LYS A 354 12.67 2.45 17.37
CA LYS A 354 13.47 1.24 17.16
C LYS A 354 14.10 1.14 15.77
N ARG A 355 13.71 2.00 14.81
CA ARG A 355 14.24 1.95 13.44
C ARG A 355 15.73 2.27 13.43
N SER A 356 16.44 1.67 12.49
CA SER A 356 17.79 2.07 12.10
C SER A 356 17.76 2.90 10.83
N ALA A 357 18.77 3.76 10.66
CA ALA A 357 18.89 4.51 9.41
C ALA A 357 19.46 3.59 8.32
N PRO A 358 18.97 3.67 7.07
CA PRO A 358 19.65 3.03 5.94
C PRO A 358 21.04 3.66 5.74
N ALA A 359 21.94 2.95 5.07
CA ALA A 359 23.30 3.43 4.86
C ALA A 359 23.78 3.21 3.42
N PHE A 360 24.65 4.09 2.94
CA PHE A 360 25.35 3.86 1.69
C PHE A 360 26.54 2.91 1.89
N ALA A 361 26.99 2.27 0.81
CA ALA A 361 28.26 1.55 0.83
C ALA A 361 29.43 2.54 1.08
N PRO A 362 30.53 2.13 1.73
CA PRO A 362 31.65 3.02 2.07
C PRO A 362 32.28 3.78 0.89
N ASN A 363 32.17 3.25 -0.33
CA ASN A 363 32.71 3.81 -1.56
C ASN A 363 31.61 4.33 -2.51
N ALA A 364 30.38 4.51 -2.03
CA ALA A 364 29.30 5.09 -2.80
C ALA A 364 29.65 6.53 -3.24
N LYS A 365 29.36 6.84 -4.51
CA LYS A 365 29.66 8.14 -5.12
C LYS A 365 28.39 8.84 -5.56
N VAL A 366 28.43 10.16 -5.56
CA VAL A 366 27.41 11.02 -6.15
C VAL A 366 27.99 11.61 -7.43
N GLU A 367 27.31 11.38 -8.54
CA GLU A 367 27.68 11.90 -9.86
C GLU A 367 26.73 13.04 -10.24
N VAL A 368 27.28 14.11 -10.82
CA VAL A 368 26.52 15.32 -11.13
C VAL A 368 26.74 15.71 -12.58
N PHE A 369 25.64 15.92 -13.31
CA PHE A 369 25.65 16.32 -14.71
C PHE A 369 24.81 17.57 -14.91
N ILE A 370 25.37 18.56 -15.61
CA ILE A 370 24.64 19.76 -16.03
C ILE A 370 24.33 19.62 -17.52
N LYS A 371 23.05 19.64 -17.88
CA LYS A 371 22.60 19.47 -19.27
C LYS A 371 21.32 20.25 -19.56
N ASP A 372 20.94 20.33 -20.83
CA ASP A 372 19.65 20.87 -21.21
C ASP A 372 18.53 19.83 -20.96
N SER A 373 17.46 20.25 -20.29
CA SER A 373 16.25 19.45 -20.09
C SER A 373 15.40 19.47 -21.35
N MET A 374 15.18 18.29 -21.92
CA MET A 374 14.22 18.10 -23.01
C MET A 374 12.86 17.71 -22.41
N PRO A 375 11.73 18.33 -22.82
CA PRO A 375 11.55 19.27 -23.93
C PRO A 375 11.52 20.76 -23.55
N SER A 376 11.74 21.11 -22.27
CA SER A 376 11.58 22.49 -21.79
C SER A 376 12.69 23.46 -22.23
N GLY A 377 13.84 22.95 -22.68
CA GLY A 377 15.02 23.76 -23.02
C GLY A 377 15.70 24.44 -21.84
N ARG A 378 15.23 24.19 -20.60
CA ARG A 378 15.83 24.73 -19.37
C ARG A 378 17.07 23.92 -19.02
N LYS A 379 18.12 24.55 -18.49
CA LYS A 379 19.25 23.81 -17.93
C LYS A 379 18.84 23.11 -16.64
N VAL A 380 19.29 21.87 -16.47
CA VAL A 380 19.07 21.05 -15.27
C VAL A 380 20.39 20.53 -14.74
N VAL A 381 20.44 20.38 -13.42
CA VAL A 381 21.49 19.65 -12.70
C VAL A 381 20.90 18.32 -12.28
N GLU A 382 21.39 17.21 -12.83
CA GLU A 382 21.02 15.86 -12.43
C GLU A 382 22.05 15.30 -11.47
N VAL A 383 21.58 14.81 -10.33
CA VAL A 383 22.39 14.22 -9.26
C VAL A 383 22.05 12.74 -9.17
N PHE A 384 22.98 11.88 -9.62
CA PHE A 384 22.86 10.42 -9.58
C PHE A 384 23.58 9.85 -8.38
N PHE A 385 22.98 8.83 -7.77
CA PHE A 385 23.54 8.17 -6.60
C PHE A 385 23.04 6.72 -6.48
N PRO A 386 23.86 5.80 -5.94
CA PRO A 386 23.47 4.41 -5.75
C PRO A 386 22.38 4.29 -4.69
N ALA A 387 21.69 3.15 -4.65
CA ALA A 387 20.77 2.86 -3.55
C ALA A 387 21.52 2.70 -2.21
N ALA A 388 20.92 3.17 -1.13
CA ALA A 388 21.33 2.79 0.21
C ALA A 388 20.88 1.35 0.53
N HIS A 389 21.73 0.61 1.24
CA HIS A 389 21.40 -0.75 1.68
C HIS A 389 20.54 -0.73 2.94
N VAL A 390 19.82 -1.84 3.12
CA VAL A 390 18.96 -2.10 4.28
C VAL A 390 19.82 -2.31 5.53
N VAL A 391 19.49 -1.63 6.63
CA VAL A 391 20.13 -1.79 7.94
C VAL A 391 19.07 -2.19 8.95
N ASP A 392 19.23 -3.33 9.63
CA ASP A 392 18.26 -3.87 10.59
C ASP A 392 16.82 -3.92 10.05
N GLY A 393 16.65 -4.38 8.79
CA GLY A 393 15.35 -4.41 8.11
C GLY A 393 14.80 -3.04 7.70
N CYS A 394 15.53 -1.94 7.92
CA CYS A 394 15.14 -0.60 7.55
C CYS A 394 15.76 -0.21 6.20
N ARG A 395 14.92 -0.19 5.16
CA ARG A 395 15.27 0.23 3.81
C ARG A 395 15.14 1.75 3.62
N ALA A 396 15.80 2.29 2.60
CA ALA A 396 15.50 3.63 2.14
C ALA A 396 14.10 3.67 1.52
N ASN A 397 13.28 4.59 2.00
CA ASN A 397 11.99 4.95 1.41
C ASN A 397 12.14 6.18 0.51
N ASP A 398 12.91 7.17 0.99
CA ASP A 398 13.23 8.37 0.25
C ASP A 398 14.67 8.83 0.49
N TYR A 399 15.10 9.79 -0.32
CA TYR A 399 16.38 10.46 -0.23
C TYR A 399 16.17 11.96 -0.15
N GLU A 400 16.99 12.61 0.67
CA GLU A 400 17.13 14.07 0.74
C GLU A 400 18.39 14.47 0.00
N VAL A 401 18.25 15.37 -0.98
CA VAL A 401 19.34 15.86 -1.81
C VAL A 401 19.48 17.35 -1.57
N THR A 402 20.66 17.78 -1.13
CA THR A 402 20.95 19.17 -0.74
C THR A 402 22.04 19.73 -1.64
N ALA A 403 21.76 20.84 -2.32
CA ALA A 403 22.71 21.61 -3.10
C ALA A 403 23.30 22.72 -2.21
N THR A 404 24.61 22.65 -1.96
CA THR A 404 25.32 23.60 -1.08
C THR A 404 26.35 24.36 -1.91
N LEU A 405 26.25 25.69 -1.93
CA LEU A 405 27.26 26.59 -2.46
C LEU A 405 28.39 26.72 -1.42
N LEU A 406 29.62 26.52 -1.85
CA LEU A 406 30.83 26.70 -1.06
C LEU A 406 31.37 28.11 -1.31
N GLU A 407 31.52 28.88 -0.25
CA GLU A 407 32.21 30.17 -0.23
C GLU A 407 33.37 30.12 0.78
N ASP A 408 34.30 31.08 0.69
CA ASP A 408 35.55 31.05 1.48
C ASP A 408 35.31 31.03 3.01
N ASP A 409 34.21 31.61 3.49
CA ASP A 409 33.88 31.74 4.92
C ASP A 409 32.54 31.14 5.34
N PHE A 410 31.73 30.59 4.41
CA PHE A 410 30.48 29.89 4.74
C PHE A 410 30.03 28.89 3.67
N ASP A 411 29.24 27.91 4.11
CA ASP A 411 28.49 27.00 3.25
C ASP A 411 27.01 27.43 3.22
N LEU A 412 26.45 27.65 2.02
CA LEU A 412 25.07 28.10 1.85
C LEU A 412 24.22 27.04 1.13
N VAL A 413 23.22 26.51 1.83
CA VAL A 413 22.21 25.64 1.21
C VAL A 413 21.34 26.46 0.27
N GLN A 414 21.49 26.25 -1.04
CA GLN A 414 20.71 26.93 -2.07
C GLN A 414 19.38 26.25 -2.33
N ALA A 415 19.37 24.91 -2.32
CA ALA A 415 18.16 24.13 -2.54
C ALA A 415 18.23 22.77 -1.81
N GLN A 416 17.06 22.27 -1.44
CA GLN A 416 16.90 20.92 -0.92
C GLN A 416 15.66 20.27 -1.54
N ARG A 417 15.82 19.02 -1.97
CA ARG A 417 14.78 18.23 -2.63
C ARG A 417 14.62 16.88 -1.95
N ARG A 418 13.45 16.25 -2.16
CA ARG A 418 13.15 14.88 -1.72
C ARG A 418 12.75 14.03 -2.92
N VAL A 419 13.28 12.83 -3.01
CA VAL A 419 12.88 11.85 -4.03
C VAL A 419 12.59 10.52 -3.35
N LEU A 420 11.54 9.81 -3.77
CA LEU A 420 11.38 8.41 -3.36
C LEU A 420 12.52 7.58 -3.93
N ALA A 421 12.90 6.51 -3.22
CA ALA A 421 13.74 5.49 -3.81
C ALA A 421 13.05 4.90 -5.04
N SER A 422 13.76 4.70 -6.15
CA SER A 422 13.17 4.23 -7.42
C SER A 422 12.57 2.82 -7.32
N ASP A 423 12.93 2.07 -6.29
CA ASP A 423 12.47 0.72 -5.99
C ASP A 423 11.66 0.63 -4.69
N PHE A 424 11.22 1.75 -4.11
CA PHE A 424 10.66 1.83 -2.74
C PHE A 424 9.56 0.81 -2.45
N TYR A 425 8.76 0.45 -3.47
CA TYR A 425 7.64 -0.49 -3.39
C TYR A 425 8.01 -1.93 -3.73
N LEU A 426 9.18 -2.19 -4.30
CA LEU A 426 9.55 -3.50 -4.82
C LEU A 426 10.08 -4.44 -3.72
N PRO A 427 10.01 -5.77 -3.91
CA PRO A 427 10.63 -6.74 -3.00
C PRO A 427 12.16 -6.61 -3.01
N ALA A 428 12.80 -7.12 -1.96
CA ALA A 428 14.24 -6.96 -1.73
C ALA A 428 15.11 -7.42 -2.92
N SER A 429 14.70 -8.46 -3.65
CA SER A 429 15.46 -8.98 -4.81
C SER A 429 15.51 -8.03 -6.01
N LYS A 430 14.61 -7.04 -6.07
CA LYS A 430 14.50 -6.04 -7.14
C LYS A 430 15.00 -4.66 -6.70
N CYS A 431 15.49 -4.56 -5.47
CA CYS A 431 16.07 -3.34 -4.93
C CYS A 431 17.52 -3.15 -5.39
N GLY A 432 18.06 -1.95 -5.20
CA GLY A 432 19.43 -1.61 -5.58
C GLY A 432 19.54 -0.77 -6.84
N LYS A 433 18.41 -0.25 -7.36
CA LYS A 433 18.40 0.58 -8.56
C LYS A 433 19.10 1.91 -8.28
N GLU A 434 19.79 2.45 -9.27
CA GLU A 434 20.31 3.82 -9.21
C GLU A 434 19.15 4.81 -9.03
N ASN A 435 19.43 5.91 -8.33
CA ASN A 435 18.49 6.97 -8.04
C ASN A 435 19.01 8.28 -8.64
N CYS A 436 18.08 9.17 -8.95
CA CYS A 436 18.39 10.48 -9.52
C CYS A 436 17.52 11.54 -8.86
N CYS A 437 18.09 12.72 -8.66
CA CYS A 437 17.36 13.94 -8.33
C CYS A 437 17.79 15.07 -9.24
N ALA A 438 16.84 15.73 -9.88
CA ALA A 438 17.09 16.87 -10.74
C ALA A 438 16.67 18.20 -10.08
N PHE A 439 17.49 19.23 -10.32
CA PHE A 439 17.22 20.63 -10.02
C PHE A 439 17.16 21.39 -11.34
N PHE A 440 16.30 22.39 -11.47
CA PHE A 440 16.49 23.37 -12.53
C PHE A 440 17.66 24.29 -12.14
N LEU A 441 18.47 24.68 -13.12
CA LEU A 441 19.63 25.53 -12.86
C LEU A 441 19.23 26.91 -12.30
N ASP A 442 18.05 27.42 -12.67
CA ASP A 442 17.51 28.69 -12.17
C ASP A 442 17.07 28.63 -10.69
N GLU A 443 16.94 27.44 -10.12
CA GLU A 443 16.73 27.23 -8.67
C GLU A 443 18.04 27.29 -7.88
N LEU A 444 19.17 27.32 -8.58
CA LEU A 444 20.52 27.52 -8.03
C LEU A 444 21.06 28.86 -8.55
N PRO A 445 20.48 30.00 -8.13
CA PRO A 445 20.68 31.30 -8.78
C PRO A 445 22.09 31.87 -8.60
N LEU A 446 22.80 31.43 -7.55
CA LEU A 446 24.18 31.87 -7.29
C LEU A 446 25.16 31.01 -8.09
N LYS A 447 26.06 31.65 -8.82
CA LYS A 447 27.15 30.98 -9.54
C LYS A 447 28.29 30.69 -8.59
N GLY A 448 28.94 29.55 -8.74
CA GLY A 448 30.07 29.20 -7.89
C GLY A 448 30.31 27.70 -7.79
N HIS A 449 30.97 27.32 -6.70
CA HIS A 449 31.41 25.95 -6.45
C HIS A 449 30.37 25.25 -5.58
N TYR A 450 29.78 24.17 -6.07
CA TYR A 450 28.71 23.44 -5.40
C TYR A 450 29.15 22.05 -4.97
N VAL A 451 28.60 21.60 -3.85
CA VAL A 451 28.58 20.19 -3.45
C VAL A 451 27.14 19.72 -3.29
N PHE A 452 26.84 18.57 -3.89
CA PHE A 452 25.54 17.92 -3.77
C PHE A 452 25.65 16.77 -2.78
N SER A 453 24.91 16.86 -1.68
CA SER A 453 24.91 15.85 -0.62
C SER A 453 23.59 15.09 -0.59
N VAL A 454 23.67 13.77 -0.48
CA VAL A 454 22.52 12.85 -0.49
C VAL A 454 22.45 12.12 0.84
N ARG A 455 21.28 12.12 1.49
CA ARG A 455 20.98 11.34 2.71
C ARG A 455 19.87 10.33 2.44
N PRO A 456 20.04 9.05 2.81
CA PRO A 456 18.97 8.06 2.73
C PRO A 456 18.06 8.18 3.95
N ILE A 457 16.77 7.91 3.77
CA ILE A 457 15.76 8.13 4.80
C ILE A 457 14.78 6.96 4.77
N GLU A 458 14.56 6.33 5.93
CA GLU A 458 13.53 5.31 6.07
C GLU A 458 12.14 5.94 6.31
N CYS A 459 11.06 5.17 6.20
CA CYS A 459 9.71 5.74 6.12
C CYS A 459 9.21 6.49 7.38
N PHE A 460 9.80 6.27 8.57
CA PHE A 460 9.54 7.07 9.78
C PHE A 460 10.45 8.32 9.90
N GLY A 461 11.33 8.56 8.92
CA GLY A 461 12.11 9.80 8.80
C GLY A 461 13.53 9.75 9.38
N LYS A 462 14.01 8.59 9.87
CA LYS A 462 15.38 8.44 10.37
C LYS A 462 16.38 8.53 9.21
N LYS A 463 17.28 9.50 9.30
CA LYS A 463 18.25 9.83 8.25
C LYS A 463 19.56 9.09 8.47
N GLY A 464 20.11 8.53 7.40
CA GLY A 464 21.46 7.97 7.37
C GLY A 464 22.54 9.02 7.18
N ALA A 465 23.79 8.56 7.22
CA ALA A 465 24.94 9.40 6.87
C ALA A 465 24.86 9.86 5.41
N ALA A 466 25.29 11.09 5.15
CA ALA A 466 25.33 11.64 3.80
C ALA A 466 26.54 11.12 3.03
N ILE A 467 26.38 11.02 1.71
CA ILE A 467 27.49 11.01 0.75
C ILE A 467 27.41 12.28 -0.09
N SER A 468 28.54 12.72 -0.64
CA SER A 468 28.63 13.99 -1.36
C SER A 468 29.35 13.81 -2.70
N SER A 469 29.02 14.66 -3.66
CA SER A 469 29.74 14.77 -4.92
C SER A 469 31.12 15.40 -4.72
N ASP A 470 31.98 15.27 -5.73
CA ASP A 470 33.08 16.22 -5.91
C ASP A 470 32.52 17.64 -6.13
N VAL A 471 33.38 18.66 -6.04
CA VAL A 471 33.00 20.06 -6.28
C VAL A 471 32.61 20.25 -7.76
N VAL A 472 31.43 20.83 -7.99
CA VAL A 472 30.86 21.11 -9.30
C VAL A 472 30.75 22.61 -9.51
N VAL A 473 31.25 23.13 -10.63
CA VAL A 473 31.11 24.56 -10.95
C VAL A 473 29.78 24.81 -11.66
N VAL A 474 28.94 25.66 -11.07
CA VAL A 474 27.69 26.16 -11.67
C VAL A 474 27.93 27.57 -12.20
N SER A 475 27.82 27.75 -13.51
CA SER A 475 28.20 28.97 -14.25
C SER A 475 27.04 29.66 -14.96
#